data_AF-A0A3S0CI87-F1
#
_entry.id   AF-A0A3S0CI87-F1
#
_cell.length_a   1.000
_cell.length_b   1.000
_cell.length_c   1.000
_cell.angle_alpha   90.00
_cell.angle_beta   90.00
_cell.angle_gamma   90.00
#
_symmetry.space_group_name_H-M   'P 1'
#
loop_
_entity.id
_entity.type
_entity.pdbx_description
1 polymer ?
#
loop_
_entity_poly.entity_id
_entity_poly.type
_entity_poly.pdbx_seq_one_letter_code
_entity_poly.pdbx_strand_id
1 'polypeptide(L)' 'MRSRSAKGQSMVEYALGLGCVAALCMVALGSLGHMNGHMIHEIEEAINYGGQKSQHPVNMVNVSATPWNIN' A
#
# COMPACT_ATOMS: atom_id res chain seq x y z
N MET A 1 22.34 2.89 -43.08
CA MET A 1 21.80 2.97 -41.70
C MET A 1 22.15 4.34 -41.13
N ARG A 2 21.17 5.16 -40.73
CA ARG A 2 21.45 6.43 -40.03
C ARG A 2 22.08 6.08 -38.67
N SER A 3 23.35 6.46 -38.49
CA SER A 3 24.05 6.27 -37.22
C SER A 3 23.33 7.07 -36.13
N ARG A 4 22.72 6.40 -35.16
CA ARG A 4 22.16 7.05 -33.97
C ARG A 4 23.35 7.57 -33.15
N SER A 5 23.29 8.85 -32.76
CA SER A 5 24.34 9.47 -31.94
C SER A 5 24.50 8.71 -30.62
N ALA A 6 25.70 8.16 -30.37
CA ALA A 6 26.03 7.39 -29.16
C ALA A 6 25.74 8.18 -27.86
N LYS A 7 25.83 9.52 -27.90
CA LYS A 7 25.47 10.39 -26.78
C LYS A 7 23.97 10.34 -26.44
N GLY A 8 23.10 10.24 -27.45
CA GLY A 8 21.66 10.10 -27.25
C GLY A 8 21.29 8.73 -26.70
N GLN A 9 22.03 7.68 -27.11
CA GLN A 9 21.82 6.32 -26.59
C GLN A 9 22.20 6.21 -25.11
N SER A 10 23.31 6.83 -24.69
CA SER A 10 23.72 6.87 -23.27
C SER A 10 22.72 7.61 -22.35
N MET A 11 22.09 8.69 -22.84
CA MET A 11 21.03 9.39 -22.09
C MET A 11 19.75 8.55 -21.95
N VAL A 12 19.42 7.76 -22.96
CA VAL A 12 18.29 6.81 -22.91
C VAL A 12 18.56 5.69 -21.92
N GLU A 13 19.77 5.15 -21.90
CA GLU A 13 20.17 4.12 -20.93
C GLU A 13 20.13 4.65 -19.48
N TYR A 14 20.55 5.89 -19.26
CA TYR A 14 20.45 6.53 -17.94
C TYR A 14 18.99 6.75 -17.50
N ALA A 15 18.13 7.25 -18.39
CA ALA A 15 16.71 7.43 -18.12
C ALA A 15 15.99 6.09 -17.86
N LEU A 16 16.35 5.05 -18.62
CA LEU A 16 15.86 3.69 -18.43
C LEU A 16 16.28 3.15 -17.05
N GLY A 17 17.54 3.33 -16.67
CA GLY A 17 18.06 2.92 -15.37
C GLY A 17 17.31 3.58 -14.20
N LEU A 18 17.11 4.90 -14.27
CA LEU A 18 16.32 5.63 -13.27
C LEU A 18 14.86 5.15 -13.24
N GLY A 19 14.25 4.91 -14.41
CA GLY A 19 12.89 4.40 -14.52
C GLY A 19 12.72 3.02 -13.88
N CYS A 20 13.68 2.11 -14.07
CA CYS A 20 13.66 0.78 -13.46
C CYS A 20 13.77 0.85 -11.93
N VAL A 21 14.66 1.70 -11.40
CA VAL A 21 14.80 1.87 -9.94
C VAL A 21 13.53 2.48 -9.35
N ALA A 22 12.96 3.49 -9.99
CA ALA A 22 11.70 4.09 -9.55
C ALA A 22 10.54 3.07 -9.55
N ALA A 23 10.41 2.26 -10.60
CA ALA A 23 9.40 1.21 -10.66
C ALA A 23 9.55 0.20 -9.51
N LEU A 24 10.78 -0.23 -9.20
CA LEU A 24 11.04 -1.12 -8.07
C LEU A 24 10.65 -0.49 -6.73
N CYS A 25 10.99 0.78 -6.51
CA CYS A 25 10.59 1.49 -5.30
C CYS A 25 9.06 1.61 -5.18
N MET A 26 8.35 1.90 -6.26
CA MET A 26 6.89 2.01 -6.26
C MET A 26 6.21 0.67 -5.95
N VAL A 27 6.75 -0.44 -6.47
CA VAL A 27 6.25 -1.79 -6.16
C VAL A 27 6.48 -2.13 -4.69
N ALA A 28 7.66 -1.86 -4.15
CA ALA A 28 7.97 -2.12 -2.75
C ALA A 28 7.12 -1.27 -1.79
N LEU A 29 6.92 0.01 -2.10
CA LEU A 29 6.05 0.88 -1.30
C LEU A 29 4.58 0.46 -1.40
N GLY A 30 4.12 0.06 -2.58
CA GLY A 30 2.77 -0.46 -2.78
C GLY A 30 2.49 -1.73 -1.98
N SER A 31 3.42 -2.68 -1.99
CA SER A 31 3.26 -3.93 -1.23
C SER A 31 3.29 -3.71 0.28
N LEU A 32 4.19 -2.85 0.78
CA LEU A 32 4.24 -2.46 2.20
C LEU A 32 2.96 -1.75 2.63
N GLY A 33 2.45 -0.82 1.81
CA GLY A 33 1.18 -0.14 2.07
C GLY A 33 0.00 -1.11 2.13
N HIS A 34 -0.06 -2.06 1.21
CA HIS A 34 -1.11 -3.08 1.19
C HIS A 34 -1.07 -3.99 2.42
N MET A 35 0.12 -4.49 2.80
CA MET A 35 0.29 -5.32 4.00
C MET A 35 -0.09 -4.57 5.28
N ASN A 36 0.35 -3.31 5.42
CA ASN A 36 0.01 -2.50 6.60
C ASN A 36 -1.50 -2.23 6.68
N GLY A 37 -2.14 -1.93 5.55
CA GLY A 37 -3.59 -1.75 5.49
C GLY A 37 -4.35 -3.02 5.90
N HIS A 38 -3.90 -4.18 5.44
CA HIS A 38 -4.49 -5.47 5.82
C HIS A 38 -4.33 -5.76 7.31
N MET A 39 -3.13 -5.56 7.88
CA MET A 39 -2.89 -5.78 9.30
C MET A 39 -3.81 -4.90 10.19
N ILE A 40 -3.96 -3.63 9.83
CA ILE A 40 -4.84 -2.71 10.56
C ILE A 40 -6.29 -3.17 10.46
N HIS A 41 -6.75 -3.59 9.28
CA HIS A 41 -8.11 -4.05 9.07
C HIS A 41 -8.44 -5.29 9.90
N GLU A 42 -7.55 -6.28 9.92
CA GLU A 42 -7.71 -7.51 10.70
C GLU A 42 -7.72 -7.22 12.21
N ILE A 43 -6.84 -6.32 12.68
CA ILE A 43 -6.85 -5.87 14.08
C ILE A 43 -8.16 -5.17 14.42
N GLU A 44 -8.64 -4.30 13.53
CA GLU A 44 -9.91 -3.60 13.72
C GLU A 44 -11.09 -4.58 13.78
N GLU A 45 -11.13 -5.59 12.91
CA GLU A 45 -12.16 -6.62 12.91
C GLU A 45 -12.09 -7.48 14.18
N ALA A 46 -10.89 -7.88 14.59
CA ALA A 46 -10.67 -8.66 15.81
C ALA A 46 -11.11 -7.89 17.07
N ILE A 47 -10.75 -6.61 17.19
CA ILE A 47 -11.12 -5.78 18.35
C ILE A 47 -12.63 -5.49 18.37
N ASN A 48 -13.23 -5.26 17.20
CA ASN A 48 -14.67 -5.01 17.11
C ASN A 48 -15.49 -6.30 17.05
N TYR A 49 -14.88 -7.47 17.26
CA TYR A 49 -15.52 -8.78 17.31
C TYR A 49 -16.33 -9.12 16.04
N GLY A 50 -15.85 -8.68 14.87
CA GLY A 50 -16.59 -8.81 13.60
C GLY A 50 -17.87 -7.96 13.53
N GLY A 51 -18.08 -7.06 14.49
CA GLY A 51 -19.25 -6.19 14.63
C GLY A 51 -19.10 -4.83 13.91
N GLN A 52 -19.99 -3.89 14.25
CA GLN A 52 -19.95 -2.56 13.64
C GLN A 52 -18.71 -1.77 14.08
N LYS A 53 -17.93 -1.34 13.09
CA LYS A 53 -16.81 -0.41 13.25
C LYS A 53 -17.26 0.94 13.79
N SER A 54 -16.34 1.66 14.40
CA SER A 54 -16.59 3.04 14.85
C SER A 54 -16.97 3.93 13.67
N GLN A 55 -18.06 4.69 13.80
CA GLN A 55 -18.45 5.73 12.83
C GLN A 55 -17.66 7.03 13.01
N HIS A 56 -16.83 7.12 14.06
CA HIS A 56 -16.00 8.29 14.31
C HIS A 56 -14.69 8.19 13.53
N PRO A 57 -14.32 9.21 12.74
CA PRO A 57 -13.17 9.17 11.84
C PRO A 57 -11.81 9.04 12.55
N VAL A 58 -11.77 9.24 13.87
CA VAL A 58 -10.54 9.24 14.68
C VAL A 58 -10.40 7.97 15.51
N ASN A 59 -11.49 7.22 15.71
CA ASN A 59 -11.51 6.08 16.61
C ASN A 59 -11.60 4.79 15.80
N MET A 60 -10.64 3.89 15.99
CA MET A 60 -10.60 2.57 15.35
C MET A 60 -11.46 1.53 16.11
N VAL A 61 -11.66 1.76 17.41
CA VAL A 61 -12.39 0.84 18.30
C VAL A 61 -13.77 1.40 18.57
N ASN A 62 -14.79 0.58 18.32
CA ASN A 62 -16.14 0.86 18.76
C ASN A 62 -16.28 0.44 20.23
N VAL A 63 -16.33 1.42 21.14
CA VAL A 63 -16.42 1.19 22.60
C VAL A 63 -17.73 0.46 22.99
N SER A 64 -18.77 0.53 22.16
CA SER A 64 -20.04 -0.17 22.40
C SER A 64 -20.11 -1.56 21.76
N ALA A 65 -19.05 -2.02 21.07
CA ALA A 65 -19.02 -3.37 20.51
C ALA A 65 -18.97 -4.41 21.64
N THR A 66 -19.91 -5.37 21.60
CA THR A 66 -19.96 -6.48 22.56
C THR A 66 -19.31 -7.74 21.96
N PRO A 67 -18.48 -8.49 22.71
CA PRO A 67 -17.74 -9.66 22.22
C PRO A 67 -18.60 -10.82 21.71
N TRP A 68 -19.84 -10.86 22.15
CA TRP A 68 -20.77 -11.93 21.89
C TRP A 68 -21.88 -11.36 21.02
N ASN A 69 -21.85 -11.64 19.73
CA ASN A 69 -23.06 -11.54 18.92
C ASN A 69 -23.95 -12.74 19.31
N ILE A 70 -24.70 -12.61 20.42
CA ILE A 70 -25.67 -13.61 20.89
C ILE A 70 -26.92 -13.44 20.02
N ASN A 71 -26.87 -13.96 18.79
CA ASN A 71 -28.05 -14.29 18.01
C ASN A 71 -28.06 -15.80 17.79
#